data_AF-A0A9D3SMQ2-F1
#
_entry.id   AF-A0A9D3SMQ2-F1
#
_cell.length_a   1.000
_cell.length_b   1.000
_cell.length_c   1.000
_cell.angle_alpha   90.00
_cell.angle_beta   90.00
_cell.angle_gamma   90.00
#
_symmetry.space_group_name_H-M   'P 1'
#
loop_
_entity.id
_entity.type
_entity.pdbx_description
1 polymer ?
#
loop_
_entity_poly.entity_id
_entity_poly.type
_entity_poly.pdbx_seq_one_letter_code
_entity_poly.pdbx_strand_id
1 'polypeptide(L)'
;MLKKAPNLELQCQELAELVDGLKRKLSAFSVSLNSKDQKIGELKRLLREKEDILRAKEEEIVRLKSNHSEYIRIEQLENEVKSAKKFQQKMEEEHQRQIGKMEKIIQEKDKEIDKLKKENQALKSQNEKKRQSQAKTSSMRWSRKKHTKEEKSYELSDMASAEMPDGEAQGSEVHRGVQFLKKNRNRLIENIVAVKPIADDLLPFIKRHKYDRILQAPNEYEQKRQLFDITDKGGTKLQVELYNSLLKHEKYLVDDLEKQEQ
;
A
#
# COMPACT_ATOMS: atom_id res chain seq x y z
N MET A 1 54.83 -13.39 110.38
CA MET A 1 55.22 -12.22 109.57
C MET A 1 55.73 -12.74 108.21
N LEU A 2 54.84 -13.03 107.26
CA LEU A 2 55.24 -13.52 105.93
C LEU A 2 55.76 -12.35 105.09
N LYS A 3 57.07 -12.38 104.76
CA LYS A 3 57.68 -11.48 103.78
C LYS A 3 57.18 -11.90 102.38
N LYS A 4 56.30 -11.11 101.78
CA LYS A 4 55.90 -11.26 100.37
C LYS A 4 57.14 -11.15 99.48
N ALA A 5 57.28 -12.07 98.52
CA ALA A 5 58.44 -12.17 97.65
C ALA A 5 58.41 -11.07 96.57
N PRO A 6 59.42 -10.18 96.51
CA PRO A 6 59.45 -9.02 95.60
C PRO A 6 59.50 -9.39 94.10
N ASN A 7 59.81 -10.64 93.76
CA ASN A 7 59.91 -11.12 92.37
C ASN A 7 58.54 -11.28 91.69
N LEU A 8 57.51 -11.70 92.43
CA LEU A 8 56.16 -11.87 91.88
C LEU A 8 55.49 -10.52 91.59
N GLU A 9 55.79 -9.51 92.40
CA GLU A 9 55.20 -8.17 92.26
C GLU A 9 55.73 -7.44 91.02
N LEU A 10 57.03 -7.59 90.72
CA LEU A 10 57.65 -7.06 89.51
C LEU A 10 57.06 -7.71 88.24
N GLN A 11 56.90 -9.04 88.24
CA GLN A 11 56.28 -9.76 87.12
C GLN A 11 54.81 -9.36 86.90
N CYS A 12 54.05 -9.16 87.98
CA CYS A 12 52.68 -8.64 87.88
C CYS A 12 52.64 -7.24 87.26
N GLN A 13 53.62 -6.38 87.55
CA GLN A 13 53.71 -5.04 87.00
C GLN A 13 54.07 -5.04 85.50
N GLU A 14 55.07 -5.84 85.08
CA GLU A 14 55.43 -6.00 83.66
C GLU A 14 54.26 -6.58 82.83
N LEU A 15 53.52 -7.54 83.38
CA LEU A 15 52.33 -8.09 82.74
C LEU A 15 51.21 -7.05 82.63
N ALA A 16 51.01 -6.21 83.65
CA ALA A 16 50.03 -5.13 83.59
C ALA A 16 50.37 -4.10 82.49
N GLU A 17 51.64 -3.70 82.38
CA GLU A 17 52.11 -2.78 81.34
C GLU A 17 51.92 -3.37 79.93
N LEU A 18 52.19 -4.67 79.75
CA LEU A 18 51.95 -5.38 78.49
C LEU A 18 50.46 -5.40 78.14
N VAL A 19 49.59 -5.72 79.10
CA VAL A 19 48.14 -5.74 78.90
C VAL A 19 47.62 -4.35 78.51
N ASP A 20 48.10 -3.29 79.17
CA ASP A 20 47.72 -1.92 78.84
C ASP A 20 48.27 -1.47 77.48
N GLY A 21 49.47 -1.93 77.11
CA GLY A 21 50.02 -1.77 75.76
C GLY A 21 49.16 -2.44 74.68
N LEU A 22 48.73 -3.68 74.93
CA LEU A 22 47.84 -4.43 74.03
C LEU A 22 46.46 -3.79 73.91
N LYS A 23 45.86 -3.33 75.03
CA LYS A 23 44.59 -2.60 75.02
C LYS A 23 44.67 -1.33 74.18
N ARG A 24 45.74 -0.54 74.33
CA ARG A 24 45.97 0.67 73.52
C ARG A 24 46.07 0.35 72.03
N LYS A 25 46.82 -0.69 71.66
CA LYS A 25 46.92 -1.16 70.26
C LYS A 25 45.58 -1.62 69.71
N LEU A 26 44.82 -2.41 70.48
CA LEU A 26 43.47 -2.87 70.09
C LEU A 26 42.51 -1.70 69.88
N SER A 27 42.55 -0.71 70.77
CA SER A 27 41.74 0.51 70.61
C SER A 27 42.11 1.27 69.33
N ALA A 28 43.40 1.43 69.04
CA ALA A 28 43.86 2.10 67.82
C ALA A 28 43.44 1.32 66.55
N PHE A 29 43.55 0.00 66.57
CA PHE A 29 43.08 -0.84 65.47
C PHE A 29 41.57 -0.75 65.27
N SER A 30 40.78 -0.76 66.34
CA SER A 30 39.32 -0.64 66.27
C SER A 30 38.88 0.68 65.63
N VAL A 31 39.50 1.80 66.02
CA VAL A 31 39.23 3.11 65.39
C VAL A 31 39.60 3.11 63.91
N SER A 32 40.76 2.53 63.55
CA SER A 32 41.19 2.42 62.16
C SER A 32 40.23 1.56 61.31
N LEU A 33 39.73 0.45 61.88
CA LEU A 33 38.79 -0.44 61.21
C LEU A 33 37.45 0.29 60.93
N ASN A 34 36.90 0.97 61.94
CA ASN A 34 35.66 1.73 61.80
C ASN A 34 35.77 2.82 60.71
N SER A 35 36.91 3.51 60.65
CA SER A 35 37.17 4.51 59.60
C SER A 35 37.21 3.89 58.20
N LYS A 36 37.81 2.70 58.04
CA LYS A 36 37.82 1.98 56.77
C LYS A 36 36.41 1.50 56.38
N ASP A 37 35.64 0.98 57.34
CA ASP A 37 34.27 0.54 57.09
C ASP A 37 33.37 1.68 56.63
N GLN A 38 33.51 2.86 57.23
CA GLN A 38 32.82 4.06 56.77
C GLN A 38 33.18 4.39 55.31
N LYS A 39 34.47 4.37 54.97
CA LYS A 39 34.96 4.65 53.62
C LYS A 39 34.47 3.61 52.60
N ILE A 40 34.39 2.34 52.98
CA ILE A 40 33.80 1.28 52.16
C ILE A 40 32.32 1.56 51.91
N GLY A 41 31.58 2.00 52.93
CA GLY A 41 30.17 2.38 52.80
C GLY A 41 29.96 3.55 51.82
N GLU A 42 30.81 4.58 51.90
CA GLU A 42 30.80 5.71 50.96
C GLU A 42 31.10 5.27 49.52
N LEU A 43 32.14 4.45 49.32
CA LEU A 43 32.49 3.93 47.99
C LEU A 43 31.37 3.08 47.39
N LYS A 44 30.71 2.22 48.18
CA LYS A 44 29.56 1.42 47.73
C LYS A 44 28.39 2.30 47.30
N ARG A 45 28.16 3.43 47.97
CA ARG A 45 27.10 4.39 47.62
C ARG A 45 27.41 5.07 46.29
N LEU A 46 28.64 5.57 46.14
CA LEU A 46 29.09 6.21 44.91
C LEU A 46 29.07 5.23 43.72
N LEU A 47 29.42 3.97 43.94
CA LEU A 47 29.36 2.95 42.90
C LEU A 47 27.93 2.76 42.37
N ARG A 48 26.95 2.61 43.28
CA ARG A 48 25.53 2.51 42.89
C ARG A 48 25.05 3.74 42.11
N GLU A 49 25.41 4.93 42.58
CA GLU A 49 25.06 6.17 41.89
C GLU A 49 25.66 6.23 40.48
N LYS A 50 26.91 5.77 40.31
CA LYS A 50 27.55 5.67 38.98
C LYS A 50 26.88 4.63 38.09
N GLU A 51 26.46 3.49 38.63
CA GLU A 51 25.71 2.46 37.89
C GLU A 51 24.35 2.99 37.42
N ASP A 52 23.63 3.75 38.26
CA ASP A 52 22.36 4.37 37.89
C ASP A 52 22.52 5.42 36.79
N ILE A 53 23.56 6.27 36.90
CA ILE A 53 23.88 7.25 35.85
C ILE A 53 24.24 6.53 34.54
N LEU A 54 25.02 5.44 34.61
CA LEU A 54 25.39 4.69 33.43
C LEU A 54 24.16 4.12 32.72
N ARG A 55 23.24 3.49 33.46
CA ARG A 55 21.96 3.00 32.91
C ARG A 55 21.16 4.12 32.23
N ALA A 56 21.02 5.27 32.88
CA ALA A 56 20.30 6.41 32.30
C ALA A 56 20.96 6.92 31.00
N LYS A 57 22.30 6.89 30.92
CA LYS A 57 23.03 7.26 29.69
C LYS A 57 22.88 6.23 28.59
N GLU A 58 22.88 4.94 28.91
CA GLU A 58 22.62 3.86 27.95
C GLU A 58 21.23 3.97 27.34
N GLU A 59 20.20 4.22 28.15
CA GLU A 59 18.84 4.48 27.67
C GLU A 59 18.75 5.68 26.73
N GLU A 60 19.47 6.77 27.04
CA GLU A 60 19.51 7.95 26.19
C GLU A 60 20.19 7.66 24.84
N ILE A 61 21.26 6.88 24.84
CA ILE A 61 21.91 6.44 23.59
C ILE A 61 20.94 5.62 22.74
N VAL A 62 20.15 4.73 23.35
CA VAL A 62 19.14 3.95 22.62
C VAL A 62 18.08 4.87 22.01
N ARG A 63 17.56 5.84 22.77
CA ARG A 63 16.59 6.83 22.25
C ARG A 63 17.15 7.61 21.07
N LEU A 64 18.36 8.15 21.19
CA LEU A 64 19.00 8.92 20.13
C LEU A 64 19.26 8.08 18.88
N LYS A 65 19.64 6.81 19.02
CA LYS A 65 19.80 5.88 17.89
C LYS A 65 18.48 5.63 17.16
N SER A 66 17.39 5.44 17.90
CA SER A 66 16.04 5.29 17.31
C SER A 66 15.67 6.53 16.49
N ASN A 67 15.79 7.72 17.09
CA ASN A 67 15.48 8.98 16.40
C ASN A 67 16.35 9.20 15.16
N HIS A 68 17.64 8.84 15.21
CA HIS A 68 18.51 8.94 14.04
C HIS A 68 18.08 8.00 12.90
N SER A 69 17.64 6.78 13.23
CA SER A 69 17.10 5.86 12.22
C SER A 69 15.80 6.38 11.59
N GLU A 70 14.94 7.02 12.38
CA GLU A 70 13.74 7.69 11.89
C GLU A 70 14.09 8.86 10.96
N TYR A 71 15.08 9.67 11.32
CA TYR A 71 15.57 10.76 10.48
C TYR A 71 16.02 10.26 9.09
N ILE A 72 16.82 9.19 9.05
CA ILE A 72 17.26 8.57 7.79
C ILE A 72 16.05 8.09 6.97
N ARG A 73 15.05 7.50 7.64
CA ARG A 73 13.83 7.04 6.97
C ARG A 73 13.02 8.20 6.38
N ILE A 74 12.89 9.31 7.11
CA ILE A 74 12.22 10.52 6.64
C ILE A 74 12.94 11.07 5.40
N GLU A 75 14.26 11.16 5.41
CA GLU A 75 15.05 11.64 4.27
C GLU A 75 14.84 10.80 3.00
N GLN A 76 14.77 9.46 3.13
CA GLN A 76 14.44 8.57 2.02
C GLN A 76 13.05 8.86 1.45
N LEU A 77 12.03 8.98 2.32
CA LEU A 77 10.66 9.26 1.91
C LEU A 77 10.55 10.62 1.22
N GLU A 78 11.27 11.64 1.69
CA GLU A 78 11.30 12.95 1.02
C GLU A 78 11.84 12.86 -0.40
N ASN A 79 12.88 12.05 -0.63
CA ASN A 79 13.44 11.85 -1.95
C ASN A 79 12.47 11.09 -2.88
N GLU A 80 11.79 10.07 -2.36
CA GLU A 80 10.72 9.37 -3.07
C GLU A 80 9.58 10.31 -3.46
N VAL A 81 9.10 11.14 -2.52
CA VAL A 81 8.06 12.15 -2.77
C VAL A 81 8.50 13.16 -3.81
N LYS A 82 9.74 13.66 -3.75
CA LYS A 82 10.30 14.58 -4.77
C LYS A 82 10.30 13.93 -6.15
N SER A 83 10.67 12.66 -6.25
CA SER A 83 10.68 11.91 -7.52
C SER A 83 9.26 11.70 -8.07
N ALA A 84 8.32 11.31 -7.21
CA ALA A 84 6.91 11.11 -7.57
C ALA A 84 6.26 12.42 -8.03
N LYS A 85 6.55 13.54 -7.36
CA LYS A 85 6.05 14.87 -7.74
C LYS A 85 6.54 15.30 -9.13
N LYS A 86 7.83 15.07 -9.43
CA LYS A 86 8.38 15.33 -10.78
C LYS A 86 7.70 14.47 -11.84
N PHE A 87 7.41 13.20 -11.54
CA PHE A 87 6.69 12.32 -12.46
C PHE A 87 5.25 12.79 -12.69
N GLN A 88 4.53 13.14 -11.63
CA GLN A 88 3.17 13.69 -11.72
C GLN A 88 3.13 14.96 -12.55
N GLN A 89 4.07 15.88 -12.33
CA GLN A 89 4.16 17.12 -13.11
C GLN A 89 4.34 16.83 -14.61
N LYS A 90 5.22 15.89 -14.98
CA LYS A 90 5.39 15.50 -16.39
C LYS A 90 4.12 14.92 -17.00
N MET A 91 3.39 14.10 -16.25
CA MET A 91 2.12 13.55 -16.70
C MET A 91 1.07 14.64 -16.90
N GLU A 92 1.00 15.60 -15.97
CA GLU A 92 0.09 16.73 -16.05
C GLU A 92 0.40 17.64 -17.24
N GLU A 93 1.68 17.94 -17.48
CA GLU A 93 2.12 18.67 -18.67
C GLU A 93 1.71 17.97 -19.97
N GLU A 94 1.83 16.64 -20.03
CA GLU A 94 1.43 15.87 -21.22
C GLU A 94 -0.10 15.86 -21.40
N HIS A 95 -0.87 15.71 -20.31
CA HIS A 95 -2.32 15.83 -20.36
C HIS A 95 -2.75 17.22 -20.84
N GLN A 96 -2.12 18.29 -20.34
CA GLN A 96 -2.40 19.66 -20.78
C GLN A 96 -2.11 19.86 -22.27
N ARG A 97 -1.02 19.27 -22.79
CA ARG A 97 -0.74 19.29 -24.23
C ARG A 97 -1.81 18.59 -25.05
N GLN A 98 -2.30 17.44 -24.58
CA GLN A 98 -3.36 16.69 -25.27
C GLN A 98 -4.68 17.47 -25.26
N ILE A 99 -5.04 18.06 -24.12
CA ILE A 99 -6.22 18.94 -24.00
C ILE A 99 -6.14 20.08 -25.02
N GLY A 100 -5.01 20.80 -25.08
CA GLY A 100 -4.84 21.89 -26.04
C GLY A 100 -4.91 21.47 -27.52
N LYS A 101 -4.50 20.23 -27.85
CA LYS A 101 -4.71 19.67 -29.21
C LYS A 101 -6.18 19.41 -29.48
N MET A 102 -6.91 18.82 -28.54
CA MET A 102 -8.35 18.56 -28.69
C MET A 102 -9.15 19.85 -28.78
N GLU A 103 -8.81 20.88 -28.01
CA GLU A 103 -9.46 22.19 -28.07
C GLU A 103 -9.33 22.84 -29.45
N LYS A 104 -8.15 22.75 -30.10
CA LYS A 104 -7.97 23.24 -31.47
C LYS A 104 -8.86 22.50 -32.46
N ILE A 105 -8.95 21.17 -32.34
CA ILE A 105 -9.81 20.34 -33.19
C ILE A 105 -11.28 20.74 -33.01
N ILE A 106 -11.71 20.93 -31.76
CA ILE A 106 -13.08 21.38 -31.45
C ILE A 106 -13.35 22.75 -32.08
N GLN A 107 -12.44 23.72 -31.93
CA GLN A 107 -12.59 25.05 -32.54
C GLN A 107 -12.67 25.01 -34.07
N GLU A 108 -11.91 24.14 -34.73
CA GLU A 108 -12.01 23.94 -36.17
C GLU A 108 -13.35 23.34 -36.57
N LYS A 109 -13.82 22.34 -35.83
CA LYS A 109 -15.12 21.70 -36.05
C LYS A 109 -16.29 22.66 -35.82
N ASP A 110 -16.22 23.53 -34.82
CA ASP A 110 -17.24 24.56 -34.58
C ASP A 110 -17.34 25.55 -35.75
N LYS A 111 -16.20 25.98 -36.32
CA LYS A 111 -16.18 26.83 -37.52
C LYS A 111 -16.80 26.13 -38.73
N GLU A 112 -16.55 24.83 -38.89
CA GLU A 112 -17.12 24.00 -39.94
C GLU A 112 -18.65 23.87 -39.78
N ILE A 113 -19.12 23.60 -38.57
CA ILE A 113 -20.54 23.58 -38.21
C ILE A 113 -21.21 24.92 -38.55
N ASP A 114 -20.59 26.05 -38.21
CA ASP A 114 -21.15 27.37 -38.51
C ASP A 114 -21.25 27.66 -40.00
N LYS A 115 -20.29 27.20 -40.81
CA LYS A 115 -20.38 27.28 -42.28
C LYS A 115 -21.54 26.43 -42.80
N LEU A 116 -21.65 25.18 -42.35
CA LEU A 116 -22.72 24.27 -42.75
C LEU A 116 -24.11 24.76 -42.33
N LYS A 117 -24.23 25.44 -41.17
CA LYS A 117 -25.47 26.10 -40.74
C LYS A 117 -25.89 27.20 -41.70
N LYS A 118 -24.96 28.08 -42.11
CA LYS A 118 -25.23 29.16 -43.07
C LYS A 118 -25.64 28.61 -44.44
N GLU A 119 -24.94 27.59 -44.93
CA GLU A 119 -25.27 26.93 -46.20
C GLU A 119 -26.66 26.27 -46.16
N ASN A 120 -26.97 25.51 -45.10
CA ASN A 120 -28.29 24.93 -44.91
C ASN A 120 -29.41 25.99 -44.88
N GLN A 121 -29.17 27.13 -44.24
CA GLN A 121 -30.13 28.23 -44.20
C GLN A 121 -30.37 28.85 -45.59
N ALA A 122 -29.29 29.00 -46.38
CA ALA A 122 -29.39 29.47 -47.77
C ALA A 122 -30.17 28.50 -48.66
N LEU A 123 -29.89 27.19 -48.54
CA LEU A 123 -30.60 26.13 -49.27
C LEU A 123 -32.09 26.08 -48.92
N LYS A 124 -32.44 26.20 -47.63
CA LYS A 124 -33.85 26.31 -47.19
C LYS A 124 -34.55 27.48 -47.87
N SER A 125 -33.93 28.66 -47.85
CA SER A 125 -34.48 29.87 -48.48
C SER A 125 -34.65 29.72 -49.99
N GLN A 126 -33.73 29.02 -50.66
CA GLN A 126 -33.80 28.76 -52.10
C GLN A 126 -34.89 27.75 -52.45
N ASN A 127 -35.06 26.69 -51.64
CA ASN A 127 -36.14 25.72 -51.80
C ASN A 127 -37.51 26.35 -51.54
N GLU A 128 -37.65 27.24 -50.55
CA GLU A 128 -38.87 28.01 -50.32
C GLU A 128 -39.28 28.80 -51.58
N LYS A 129 -38.33 29.51 -52.20
CA LYS A 129 -38.54 30.28 -53.44
C LYS A 129 -38.93 29.37 -54.60
N LYS A 130 -38.27 28.21 -54.76
CA LYS A 130 -38.62 27.22 -55.79
C LYS A 130 -40.02 26.63 -55.58
N ARG A 131 -40.42 26.37 -54.33
CA ARG A 131 -41.79 25.91 -54.00
C ARG A 131 -42.82 26.98 -54.30
N GLN A 132 -42.56 28.25 -53.98
CA GLN A 132 -43.47 29.36 -54.28
C GLN A 132 -43.59 29.63 -55.79
N SER A 133 -42.50 29.49 -56.55
CA SER A 133 -42.56 29.62 -58.01
C SER A 133 -43.26 28.41 -58.66
N GLN A 134 -43.03 27.19 -58.18
CA GLN A 134 -43.78 26.01 -58.60
C GLN A 134 -45.27 26.07 -58.23
N ALA A 135 -45.64 26.62 -57.07
CA ALA A 135 -47.03 26.85 -56.69
C ALA A 135 -47.73 27.87 -57.60
N LYS A 136 -47.02 28.92 -58.03
CA LYS A 136 -47.53 29.92 -58.99
C LYS A 136 -47.70 29.34 -60.41
N THR A 137 -46.79 28.48 -60.87
CA THR A 137 -46.89 27.84 -62.19
C THR A 137 -47.90 26.67 -62.21
N SER A 138 -48.13 26.00 -61.09
CA SER A 138 -49.19 24.99 -60.95
C SER A 138 -50.58 25.61 -60.75
N SER A 139 -50.69 26.82 -60.18
CA SER A 139 -51.93 27.61 -60.16
C SER A 139 -52.41 28.06 -61.55
N MET A 140 -51.52 28.11 -62.55
CA MET A 140 -51.90 28.33 -63.97
C MET A 140 -52.22 27.03 -64.73
N ARG A 141 -51.97 25.85 -64.14
CA ARG A 141 -52.04 24.56 -64.85
C ARG A 141 -53.03 23.58 -64.23
N TRP A 142 -54.10 24.05 -63.59
CA TRP A 142 -55.24 23.22 -63.18
C TRP A 142 -56.53 23.72 -63.84
N SER A 143 -56.65 23.41 -65.13
CA SER A 143 -57.92 23.35 -65.88
C SER A 143 -57.81 22.31 -66.99
N ARG A 144 -57.60 21.03 -66.63
CA ARG A 144 -58.03 19.86 -67.43
C ARG A 144 -57.76 18.52 -66.75
N LYS A 145 -58.86 17.78 -66.52
CA LYS A 145 -59.03 16.30 -66.44
C LYS A 145 -58.19 15.55 -65.40
N LYS A 146 -58.77 14.97 -64.33
CA LYS A 146 -59.59 13.73 -64.18
C LYS A 146 -58.89 12.41 -64.58
N HIS A 147 -58.79 11.53 -63.56
CA HIS A 147 -58.51 10.07 -63.54
C HIS A 147 -57.10 9.67 -64.03
N THR A 148 -56.37 8.69 -63.50
CA THR A 148 -56.68 7.35 -62.94
C THR A 148 -55.48 6.83 -62.11
N LYS A 149 -55.77 6.03 -61.08
CA LYS A 149 -55.13 4.75 -60.63
C LYS A 149 -53.65 4.47 -60.93
N GLU A 150 -52.88 4.25 -59.85
CA GLU A 150 -52.32 2.94 -59.42
C GLU A 150 -51.16 2.45 -60.30
N GLU A 151 -49.97 2.36 -59.71
CA GLU A 151 -49.03 1.28 -60.01
C GLU A 151 -48.15 0.98 -58.78
N LYS A 152 -48.24 -0.28 -58.36
CA LYS A 152 -47.40 -0.98 -57.39
C LYS A 152 -45.98 -1.13 -57.91
N SER A 153 -45.00 -1.26 -57.01
CA SER A 153 -43.97 -2.31 -57.12
C SER A 153 -42.95 -2.27 -55.96
N TYR A 154 -42.86 -3.40 -55.25
CA TYR A 154 -41.70 -4.13 -54.68
C TYR A 154 -40.29 -3.59 -55.05
N GLU A 155 -39.21 -3.75 -54.29
CA GLU A 155 -38.76 -4.77 -53.33
C GLU A 155 -37.41 -4.31 -52.72
N LEU A 156 -37.02 -4.90 -51.59
CA LEU A 156 -35.67 -5.36 -51.20
C LEU A 156 -35.34 -5.09 -49.73
N SER A 157 -35.61 -6.13 -48.95
CA SER A 157 -34.87 -6.47 -47.75
C SER A 157 -33.50 -6.99 -48.17
N ASP A 158 -32.42 -6.36 -47.71
CA ASP A 158 -31.09 -6.97 -47.74
C ASP A 158 -30.72 -7.44 -46.33
N MET A 159 -30.52 -8.75 -46.27
CA MET A 159 -30.05 -9.52 -45.14
C MET A 159 -28.58 -9.20 -44.87
N ALA A 160 -28.23 -9.06 -43.60
CA ALA A 160 -26.86 -9.26 -43.16
C ALA A 160 -26.87 -10.31 -42.04
N SER A 161 -26.82 -11.58 -42.46
CA SER A 161 -26.09 -12.59 -41.69
C SER A 161 -24.61 -12.32 -41.92
N ALA A 162 -23.89 -12.08 -40.83
CA ALA A 162 -22.45 -12.28 -40.77
C ALA A 162 -22.19 -13.14 -39.53
N GLU A 163 -22.12 -14.42 -39.80
CA GLU A 163 -21.69 -15.48 -38.90
C GLU A 163 -20.16 -15.48 -38.80
N MET A 164 -19.66 -15.87 -37.62
CA MET A 164 -18.32 -16.39 -37.30
C MET A 164 -17.19 -15.35 -37.06
N PRO A 165 -16.18 -15.63 -36.17
CA PRO A 165 -15.71 -16.98 -35.81
C PRO A 165 -15.46 -17.29 -34.31
N ASP A 166 -15.74 -18.54 -33.98
CA ASP A 166 -14.79 -19.55 -33.47
C ASP A 166 -13.80 -19.15 -32.36
N GLY A 167 -14.05 -19.69 -31.16
CA GLY A 167 -13.20 -19.55 -29.98
C GLY A 167 -13.70 -20.34 -28.77
N GLU A 168 -14.38 -21.46 -28.99
CA GLU A 168 -14.97 -22.29 -27.92
C GLU A 168 -14.01 -23.42 -27.50
N ALA A 169 -13.05 -23.08 -26.64
CA ALA A 169 -12.38 -24.06 -25.79
C ALA A 169 -11.76 -23.46 -24.51
N GLN A 170 -11.49 -22.14 -24.48
CA GLN A 170 -10.87 -21.49 -23.31
C GLN A 170 -11.86 -20.74 -22.39
N GLY A 171 -13.12 -20.58 -22.80
CA GLY A 171 -14.12 -19.82 -22.04
C GLY A 171 -14.63 -20.52 -20.77
N SER A 172 -14.69 -21.86 -20.76
CA SER A 172 -15.25 -22.63 -19.63
C SER A 172 -14.33 -22.63 -18.41
N GLU A 173 -13.02 -22.78 -18.61
CA GLU A 173 -12.02 -22.84 -17.54
C GLU A 173 -11.76 -21.46 -16.92
N VAL A 174 -11.71 -20.41 -17.74
CA VAL A 174 -11.66 -19.02 -17.30
C VAL A 174 -12.88 -18.68 -16.43
N HIS A 175 -14.07 -19.09 -16.85
CA HIS A 175 -15.29 -18.85 -16.09
C HIS A 175 -15.30 -19.64 -14.78
N ARG A 176 -14.83 -20.89 -14.78
CA ARG A 176 -14.72 -21.76 -13.59
C ARG A 176 -13.82 -21.15 -12.52
N GLY A 177 -12.57 -20.80 -12.87
CA GLY A 177 -11.62 -20.23 -11.89
C GLY A 177 -12.11 -18.92 -11.26
N VAL A 178 -12.73 -18.06 -12.06
CA VAL A 178 -13.31 -16.80 -11.57
C VAL A 178 -14.50 -17.04 -10.64
N GLN A 179 -15.37 -18.00 -10.97
CA GLN A 179 -16.48 -18.36 -10.09
C GLN A 179 -15.99 -18.96 -8.76
N PHE A 180 -14.99 -19.84 -8.81
CA PHE A 180 -14.38 -20.45 -7.63
C PHE A 180 -13.86 -19.38 -6.66
N LEU A 181 -13.09 -18.40 -7.16
CA LEU A 181 -12.56 -17.30 -6.34
C LEU A 181 -13.66 -16.47 -5.69
N LYS A 182 -14.76 -16.19 -6.40
CA LYS A 182 -15.87 -15.40 -5.88
C LYS A 182 -16.61 -16.12 -4.77
N LYS A 183 -16.86 -17.43 -4.94
CA LYS A 183 -17.55 -18.26 -3.94
C LYS A 183 -16.70 -18.47 -2.69
N ASN A 184 -15.42 -18.79 -2.89
CA ASN A 184 -14.52 -19.17 -1.80
C ASN A 184 -13.70 -18.01 -1.22
N ARG A 185 -14.02 -16.77 -1.58
CA ARG A 185 -13.24 -15.57 -1.21
C ARG A 185 -12.84 -15.54 0.26
N ASN A 186 -13.80 -15.65 1.18
CA ASN A 186 -13.54 -15.48 2.61
C ASN A 186 -12.62 -16.59 3.13
N ARG A 187 -12.87 -17.83 2.71
CA ARG A 187 -12.05 -18.98 3.09
C ARG A 187 -10.64 -18.90 2.53
N LEU A 188 -10.49 -18.40 1.30
CA LEU A 188 -9.18 -18.14 0.71
C LEU A 188 -8.44 -17.04 1.48
N ILE A 189 -9.10 -15.93 1.81
CA ILE A 189 -8.51 -14.84 2.61
C ILE A 189 -8.11 -15.33 4.01
N GLU A 190 -8.81 -16.28 4.61
CA GLU A 190 -8.44 -16.82 5.92
C GLU A 190 -7.25 -17.77 5.82
N ASN A 191 -7.25 -18.67 4.83
CA ASN A 191 -6.39 -19.87 4.85
C ASN A 191 -5.19 -19.83 3.89
N ILE A 192 -5.10 -18.89 2.95
CA ILE A 192 -3.91 -18.78 2.08
C ILE A 192 -2.68 -18.45 2.93
N VAL A 193 -1.59 -19.19 2.76
CA VAL A 193 -0.32 -18.96 3.45
C VAL A 193 0.72 -18.34 2.51
N ALA A 194 0.72 -18.75 1.24
CA ALA A 194 1.68 -18.37 0.21
C ALA A 194 1.38 -17.01 -0.45
N VAL A 195 1.04 -15.98 0.33
CA VAL A 195 0.68 -14.64 -0.19
C VAL A 195 1.80 -14.04 -1.03
N LYS A 196 3.05 -14.13 -0.56
CA LYS A 196 4.21 -13.56 -1.27
C LYS A 196 4.50 -14.29 -2.60
N PRO A 197 4.63 -15.64 -2.64
CA PRO A 197 4.78 -16.36 -3.91
C PRO A 197 3.66 -16.10 -4.92
N ILE A 198 2.40 -15.98 -4.45
CA ILE A 198 1.28 -15.63 -5.31
C ILE A 198 1.40 -14.19 -5.83
N ALA A 199 1.79 -13.24 -4.98
CA ALA A 199 2.02 -11.85 -5.38
C ALA A 199 3.19 -11.73 -6.39
N ASP A 200 4.24 -12.55 -6.25
CA ASP A 200 5.38 -12.59 -7.18
C ASP A 200 4.94 -13.04 -8.58
N ASP A 201 4.12 -14.09 -8.67
CA ASP A 201 3.56 -14.55 -9.94
C ASP A 201 2.62 -13.51 -10.58
N LEU A 202 1.94 -12.70 -9.77
CA LEU A 202 1.05 -11.64 -10.26
C LEU A 202 1.78 -10.34 -10.62
N LEU A 203 3.03 -10.15 -10.18
CA LEU A 203 3.82 -8.94 -10.41
C LEU A 203 3.90 -8.48 -11.90
N PRO A 204 3.95 -9.36 -12.92
CA PRO A 204 3.92 -8.93 -14.32
C PRO A 204 2.60 -8.23 -14.71
N PHE A 205 1.51 -8.58 -14.03
CA PHE A 205 0.16 -8.06 -14.30
C PHE A 205 -0.21 -6.90 -13.37
N ILE A 206 0.34 -6.89 -12.15
CA ILE A 206 0.14 -5.82 -11.18
C ILE A 206 1.40 -4.94 -11.13
N LYS A 207 1.24 -3.66 -11.47
CA LYS A 207 2.33 -2.68 -11.38
C LYS A 207 2.98 -2.71 -9.97
N ARG A 208 4.29 -2.45 -9.88
CA ARG A 208 5.09 -2.57 -8.64
C ARG A 208 4.47 -1.93 -7.39
N HIS A 209 3.85 -0.75 -7.52
CA HIS A 209 3.16 -0.10 -6.40
C HIS A 209 2.00 -0.92 -5.79
N LYS A 210 1.31 -1.76 -6.58
CA LYS A 210 0.26 -2.67 -6.09
C LYS A 210 0.86 -3.87 -5.38
N TYR A 211 1.96 -4.40 -5.90
CA TYR A 211 2.72 -5.46 -5.26
C TYR A 211 3.28 -5.00 -3.89
N ASP A 212 3.93 -3.84 -3.85
CA ASP A 212 4.47 -3.27 -2.61
C ASP A 212 3.35 -3.02 -1.59
N ARG A 213 2.17 -2.56 -2.04
CA ARG A 213 0.99 -2.38 -1.19
C ARG A 213 0.50 -3.69 -0.55
N ILE A 214 0.60 -4.84 -1.24
CA ILE A 214 0.25 -6.13 -0.66
C ILE A 214 1.25 -6.49 0.43
N LEU A 215 2.56 -6.38 0.17
CA LEU A 215 3.59 -6.79 1.13
C LEU A 215 3.73 -5.86 2.33
N GLN A 216 3.47 -4.56 2.15
CA GLN A 216 3.56 -3.56 3.21
C GLN A 216 2.30 -3.49 4.07
N ALA A 217 1.28 -4.32 3.82
CA ALA A 217 0.07 -4.31 4.63
C ALA A 217 0.39 -4.71 6.09
N PRO A 218 -0.31 -4.13 7.09
CA PRO A 218 0.13 -4.19 8.49
C PRO A 218 0.15 -5.58 9.12
N ASN A 219 -0.70 -6.48 8.63
CA ASN A 219 -0.82 -7.85 9.12
C ASN A 219 -1.15 -8.80 7.96
N GLU A 220 -0.94 -10.10 8.19
CA GLU A 220 -1.09 -11.15 7.17
C GLU A 220 -2.50 -11.19 6.56
N TYR A 221 -3.53 -10.96 7.38
CA TYR A 221 -4.92 -10.89 6.94
C TYR A 221 -5.14 -9.72 5.95
N GLU A 222 -4.59 -8.54 6.24
CA GLU A 222 -4.64 -7.39 5.34
C GLU A 222 -3.83 -7.64 4.07
N GLN A 223 -2.70 -8.36 4.12
CA GLN A 223 -1.97 -8.74 2.90
C GLN A 223 -2.86 -9.61 1.98
N LYS A 224 -3.53 -10.62 2.54
CA LYS A 224 -4.49 -11.50 1.83
C LYS A 224 -5.66 -10.68 1.28
N ARG A 225 -6.23 -9.77 2.08
CA ARG A 225 -7.33 -8.91 1.66
C ARG A 225 -6.93 -7.96 0.53
N GLN A 226 -5.78 -7.31 0.62
CA GLN A 226 -5.26 -6.44 -0.44
C GLN A 226 -5.01 -7.21 -1.74
N LEU A 227 -4.48 -8.43 -1.66
CA LEU A 227 -4.29 -9.31 -2.80
C LEU A 227 -5.61 -9.51 -3.57
N PHE A 228 -6.68 -9.88 -2.86
CA PHE A 228 -7.99 -10.08 -3.47
C PHE A 228 -8.66 -8.78 -3.95
N ASP A 229 -8.52 -7.67 -3.22
CA ASP A 229 -9.07 -6.38 -3.63
C ASP A 229 -8.40 -5.85 -4.92
N ILE A 230 -7.11 -6.11 -5.10
CA ILE A 230 -6.36 -5.73 -6.30
C ILE A 230 -6.78 -6.61 -7.49
N THR A 231 -6.95 -7.91 -7.27
CA THR A 231 -7.31 -8.84 -8.34
C THR A 231 -8.73 -8.61 -8.84
N ASP A 232 -9.69 -8.32 -7.95
CA ASP A 232 -11.06 -7.97 -8.34
C ASP A 232 -11.13 -6.71 -9.20
N LYS A 233 -10.34 -5.69 -8.84
CA LYS A 233 -10.29 -4.43 -9.58
C LYS A 233 -9.49 -4.54 -10.89
N GLY A 234 -8.70 -5.60 -11.06
CA GLY A 234 -7.92 -5.85 -12.28
C GLY A 234 -8.67 -6.63 -13.37
N GLY A 235 -9.92 -7.03 -13.10
CA GLY A 235 -10.79 -7.71 -14.06
C GLY A 235 -10.49 -9.20 -14.23
N THR A 236 -11.26 -9.85 -15.11
CA THR A 236 -11.30 -11.31 -15.29
C THR A 236 -9.92 -11.92 -15.55
N LYS A 237 -9.08 -11.25 -16.36
CA LYS A 237 -7.72 -11.75 -16.68
C LYS A 237 -6.86 -11.92 -15.43
N LEU A 238 -6.91 -10.96 -14.50
CA LEU A 238 -6.12 -11.01 -13.28
C LEU A 238 -6.66 -12.02 -12.27
N GLN A 239 -7.98 -12.22 -12.26
CA GLN A 239 -8.63 -13.27 -11.45
C GLN A 239 -8.24 -14.68 -11.94
N VAL A 240 -8.13 -14.90 -13.25
CA VAL A 240 -7.64 -16.18 -13.80
C VAL A 240 -6.20 -16.44 -13.37
N GLU A 241 -5.33 -15.43 -13.45
CA GLU A 241 -3.94 -15.60 -13.00
C GLU A 241 -3.84 -15.87 -11.51
N LEU A 242 -4.66 -15.21 -10.67
CA LEU A 242 -4.72 -15.51 -9.24
C LEU A 242 -5.11 -16.98 -9.01
N TYR A 243 -6.11 -17.48 -9.75
CA TYR A 243 -6.52 -18.88 -9.65
C TYR A 243 -5.40 -19.84 -10.07
N ASN A 244 -4.66 -19.54 -11.15
CA ASN A 244 -3.50 -20.33 -11.58
C ASN A 244 -2.38 -20.33 -10.53
N SER A 245 -2.10 -19.18 -9.92
CA SER A 245 -1.12 -19.07 -8.83
C SER A 245 -1.55 -19.86 -7.59
N LEU A 246 -2.86 -19.91 -7.28
CA LEU A 246 -3.37 -20.75 -6.19
C LEU A 246 -3.19 -22.23 -6.49
N LEU A 247 -3.45 -22.69 -7.72
CA LEU A 247 -3.19 -24.08 -8.10
C LEU A 247 -1.71 -24.47 -7.98
N LYS A 248 -0.81 -23.50 -8.17
CA LYS A 248 0.65 -23.71 -8.11
C LYS A 248 1.19 -23.74 -6.69
N HIS A 249 0.76 -22.81 -5.84
CA HIS A 249 1.32 -22.63 -4.49
C HIS A 249 0.45 -23.20 -3.37
N GLU A 250 -0.85 -23.35 -3.61
CA GLU A 250 -1.89 -23.68 -2.61
C GLU A 250 -2.79 -24.81 -3.10
N LYS A 251 -2.22 -25.78 -3.83
CA LYS A 251 -2.97 -26.88 -4.47
C LYS A 251 -3.92 -27.60 -3.49
N TYR A 252 -3.43 -27.96 -2.30
CA TYR A 252 -4.23 -28.67 -1.31
C TYR A 252 -5.42 -27.85 -0.82
N LEU A 253 -5.25 -26.54 -0.63
CA LEU A 253 -6.33 -25.63 -0.24
C LEU A 253 -7.39 -25.53 -1.34
N VAL A 254 -6.97 -25.46 -2.61
CA VAL A 254 -7.90 -25.44 -3.74
C VAL A 254 -8.66 -26.77 -3.82
N ASP A 255 -7.96 -27.91 -3.75
CA ASP A 255 -8.57 -29.24 -3.79
C ASP A 255 -9.58 -29.45 -2.64
N ASP A 256 -9.26 -28.99 -1.42
CA ASP A 256 -10.15 -29.11 -0.25
C ASP A 256 -11.39 -28.22 -0.37
N LEU A 257 -11.25 -27.02 -0.92
CA LEU A 257 -12.38 -26.12 -1.16
C LEU A 257 -13.27 -26.61 -2.31
N GLU A 258 -12.71 -27.22 -3.35
CA GLU A 258 -13.48 -27.81 -4.45
C GLU A 258 -14.24 -29.08 -4.01
N LYS A 259 -13.65 -29.90 -3.14
CA LYS A 259 -14.34 -31.09 -2.59
C LYS A 259 -15.49 -30.76 -1.66
N GLN A 260 -15.46 -29.59 -1.01
CA GLN A 260 -16.58 -29.11 -0.20
C GLN A 260 -17.72 -28.51 -1.05
N GLU A 261 -17.55 -28.44 -2.38
CA GLU A 261 -18.57 -27.99 -3.34
C GLU A 261 -19.30 -29.14 -4.07
N GLN A 262 -18.94 -30.41 -3.83
CA GLN A 262 -19.65 -31.60 -4.34
C GLN A 262 -20.55 -32.22 -3.28
#